data_AF-A0A9Q1HZ76-F1
#
_entry.id   AF-A0A9Q1HZ76-F1
#
_cell.length_a   1.000
_cell.length_b   1.000
_cell.length_c   1.000
_cell.angle_alpha   90.00
_cell.angle_beta   90.00
_cell.angle_gamma   90.00
#
_symmetry.space_group_name_H-M   'P 1'
#
loop_
_entity.id
_entity.type
_entity.pdbx_description
1 polymer ?
#
loop_
_entity_poly.entity_id
_entity_poly.type
_entity_poly.pdbx_seq_one_letter_code
_entity_poly.pdbx_strand_id
1 'polypeptide(L)'
;MDTWILQSGYPMITINTTSGEVSQEHFSLNTDKEQKVIWQVPIKVMKSGSGAIGSDLLTVDGPVSKPVYQCNENEWIIANVNCTGYYRVNYNPENWEKLLQQLETDHQKIPTLNRAQLIDDAFNLARFKYVDITLALNTTKYLLKDKEFLPWETANEKLLHLILMFDRSDVCGHMKAYLRKLVGPLYDHFENFTMNSSIPDSHTAQLNQINAVTIACAIELPKCKKMATNLFERLRKDPATNPIHPNLRPMVYCSAIASGGELEWDFAWEMLQTSPINQERERLMEALACTKHVWILNRYLEYTLNPDKIKPEDFISTISLIAKNVVGQSLVWDFVASQWSNIIKKFGKEYSLYPLIHGMTQRVPTINEQQQLMKLEKIYNEMSLYHSGENIFEYILNMNKINIKWVEEHKQTVSQWFQREISQGDKV
;
A
#
# COMPACT_ATOMS: atom_id res chain seq x y z
N MET A 1 16.17 27.83 -6.11
CA MET A 1 14.86 27.25 -5.73
C MET A 1 13.87 27.28 -6.88
N ASP A 2 14.00 28.20 -7.83
CA ASP A 2 13.10 28.37 -8.99
C ASP A 2 12.78 27.05 -9.70
N THR A 3 13.79 26.21 -9.97
CA THR A 3 13.62 24.89 -10.59
C THR A 3 12.80 23.90 -9.76
N TRP A 4 12.54 24.16 -8.48
CA TRP A 4 11.73 23.29 -7.62
C TRP A 4 10.33 23.83 -7.36
N ILE A 5 10.09 25.13 -7.60
CA ILE A 5 8.82 25.79 -7.23
C ILE A 5 8.03 26.31 -8.43
N LEU A 6 8.68 26.55 -9.57
CA LEU A 6 8.03 27.10 -10.78
C LEU A 6 7.63 26.03 -11.81
N GLN A 7 8.02 24.77 -11.57
CA GLN A 7 7.73 23.63 -12.44
C GLN A 7 7.15 22.48 -11.63
N SER A 8 6.22 21.74 -12.23
CA SER A 8 5.57 20.60 -11.59
C SER A 8 6.42 19.32 -11.72
N GLY A 9 6.25 18.40 -10.77
CA GLY A 9 6.95 17.12 -10.77
C GLY A 9 8.31 17.15 -10.05
N TYR A 10 9.09 16.10 -10.26
CA TYR A 10 10.43 15.92 -9.69
C TYR A 10 11.30 15.03 -10.60
N PRO A 11 12.64 15.11 -10.47
CA PRO A 11 13.52 14.32 -11.31
C PRO A 11 13.71 12.90 -10.78
N MET A 12 13.96 11.97 -11.70
CA MET A 12 14.67 10.72 -11.44
C MET A 12 16.13 10.91 -11.83
N ILE A 13 17.04 10.52 -10.94
CA ILE A 13 18.48 10.54 -11.17
C ILE A 13 18.94 9.14 -11.53
N THR A 14 19.54 8.97 -12.70
CA THR A 14 20.12 7.69 -13.13
C THR A 14 21.64 7.75 -13.01
N ILE A 15 22.22 6.79 -12.30
CA ILE A 15 23.67 6.70 -12.09
C ILE A 15 24.21 5.40 -12.71
N ASN A 16 25.13 5.53 -13.65
CA ASN A 16 25.95 4.43 -14.15
C ASN A 16 27.29 4.40 -13.40
N THR A 17 27.44 3.43 -12.50
CA THR A 17 28.61 3.28 -11.64
C THR A 17 29.87 2.81 -12.38
N THR A 18 29.72 2.20 -13.56
CA THR A 18 30.85 1.72 -14.37
C THR A 18 31.52 2.87 -15.11
N SER A 19 30.72 3.75 -15.75
CA SER A 19 31.20 4.93 -16.48
C SER A 19 31.32 6.21 -15.63
N GLY A 20 30.72 6.22 -14.44
CA GLY A 20 30.56 7.41 -13.62
C GLY A 20 29.55 8.42 -14.18
N GLU A 21 28.76 8.02 -15.17
CA GLU A 21 27.74 8.88 -15.78
C GLU A 21 26.54 9.08 -14.85
N VAL A 22 26.07 10.31 -14.79
CA VAL A 22 24.83 10.69 -14.13
C VAL A 22 23.94 11.49 -15.08
N SER A 23 22.64 11.22 -15.05
CA SER A 23 21.62 12.00 -15.76
C SER A 23 20.41 12.25 -14.86
N GLN A 24 19.60 13.24 -15.22
CA GLN A 24 18.29 13.47 -14.65
C GLN A 24 17.23 13.43 -15.74
N GLU A 25 16.02 13.02 -15.38
CA GLU A 25 14.86 13.10 -16.26
C GLU A 25 13.59 13.32 -15.44
N HIS A 26 12.55 13.89 -16.05
CA HIS A 26 11.29 14.13 -15.36
C HIS A 26 10.55 12.82 -15.10
N PHE A 27 10.30 12.50 -13.82
CA PHE A 27 9.58 11.29 -13.43
C PHE A 27 8.05 11.53 -13.43
N SER A 28 7.36 11.13 -14.50
CA SER A 28 5.92 11.38 -14.71
C SER A 28 5.18 10.19 -15.34
N LEU A 29 3.88 10.04 -15.04
CA LEU A 29 2.99 8.99 -15.59
C LEU A 29 2.60 9.25 -17.04
N ASN A 30 2.62 10.52 -17.44
CA ASN A 30 2.30 10.93 -18.80
C ASN A 30 3.61 11.18 -19.54
N THR A 31 4.04 10.20 -20.33
CA THR A 31 5.19 10.27 -21.24
C THR A 31 4.98 11.27 -22.39
N ASP A 32 3.73 11.70 -22.61
CA ASP A 32 3.32 12.49 -23.78
C ASP A 32 3.60 14.00 -23.67
N LYS A 33 4.28 14.47 -22.61
CA LYS A 33 4.67 15.88 -22.47
C LYS A 33 6.18 16.03 -22.43
N GLU A 34 6.74 16.19 -23.62
CA GLU A 34 8.14 16.50 -23.96
C GLU A 34 8.61 17.90 -23.49
N GLN A 35 8.25 18.35 -22.29
CA GLN A 35 8.96 19.50 -21.71
C GLN A 35 10.22 18.98 -21.04
N LYS A 36 11.37 19.29 -21.63
CA LYS A 36 12.68 19.12 -20.98
C LYS A 36 12.76 20.06 -19.79
N VAL A 37 12.39 19.52 -18.63
CA VAL A 37 12.41 20.20 -17.35
C VAL A 37 13.70 19.79 -16.64
N ILE A 38 14.53 20.76 -16.25
CA ILE A 38 15.82 20.51 -15.59
C ILE A 38 15.75 21.05 -14.17
N TRP A 39 16.22 20.26 -13.21
CA TRP A 39 16.36 20.65 -11.81
C TRP A 39 17.82 20.92 -11.46
N GLN A 40 18.01 21.78 -10.45
CA GLN A 40 19.29 21.91 -9.76
C GLN A 40 19.26 20.96 -8.56
N VAL A 41 19.86 19.78 -8.71
CA VAL A 41 19.70 18.67 -7.77
C VAL A 41 20.95 18.50 -6.92
N PRO A 42 20.90 18.80 -5.61
CA PRO A 42 21.99 18.48 -4.69
C PRO A 42 21.95 16.98 -4.37
N ILE A 43 22.99 16.26 -4.80
CA ILE A 43 23.08 14.80 -4.66
C ILE A 43 24.13 14.46 -3.61
N LYS A 44 23.70 13.82 -2.52
CA LYS A 44 24.60 13.20 -1.53
C LYS A 44 24.81 11.74 -1.89
N VAL A 45 26.05 11.27 -1.85
CA VAL A 45 26.40 9.88 -2.18
C VAL A 45 27.25 9.23 -1.11
N MET A 46 27.05 7.94 -0.88
CA MET A 46 27.88 7.11 0.01
C MET A 46 28.33 5.87 -0.75
N LYS A 47 29.62 5.52 -0.64
CA LYS A 47 30.20 4.29 -1.19
C LYS A 47 30.51 3.29 -0.09
N SER A 48 30.39 2.00 -0.39
CA SER A 48 30.60 0.91 0.57
C SER A 48 32.00 0.89 1.22
N GLY A 49 33.05 1.28 0.48
CA GLY A 49 34.44 1.17 0.94
C GLY A 49 34.94 2.30 1.85
N SER A 50 34.43 3.52 1.70
CA SER A 50 34.92 4.70 2.45
C SER A 50 34.01 5.12 3.61
N GLY A 51 32.70 4.85 3.50
CA GLY A 51 31.68 5.39 4.41
C GLY A 51 31.55 6.92 4.38
N ALA A 52 32.38 7.62 3.63
CA ALA A 52 32.36 9.07 3.50
C ALA A 52 31.20 9.51 2.60
N ILE A 53 30.50 10.56 3.01
CA ILE A 53 29.42 11.14 2.23
C ILE A 53 30.00 12.19 1.29
N GLY A 54 29.98 11.90 -0.01
CA GLY A 54 30.27 12.86 -1.07
C GLY A 54 29.05 13.73 -1.38
N SER A 55 29.29 14.89 -2.00
CA SER A 55 28.23 15.79 -2.47
C SER A 55 28.52 16.24 -3.89
N ASP A 56 27.46 16.38 -4.69
CA ASP A 56 27.48 16.92 -6.04
C ASP A 56 26.26 17.84 -6.24
N LEU A 57 26.34 18.74 -7.21
CA LEU A 57 25.21 19.53 -7.69
C LEU A 57 25.03 19.24 -9.18
N LEU A 58 23.97 18.51 -9.53
CA LEU A 58 23.61 18.23 -10.91
C LEU A 58 22.75 19.36 -11.45
N THR A 59 23.24 20.06 -12.48
CA THR A 59 22.58 21.21 -13.10
C THR A 59 22.27 21.01 -14.58
N VAL A 60 22.63 19.85 -15.12
CA VAL A 60 22.45 19.47 -16.53
C VAL A 60 21.55 18.25 -16.62
N ASP A 61 20.89 18.09 -17.76
CA ASP A 61 20.06 16.92 -18.12
C ASP A 61 20.92 15.63 -18.11
N GLY A 62 22.15 15.73 -18.64
CA GLY A 62 23.07 14.60 -18.76
C GLY A 62 22.83 13.77 -20.04
N PRO A 63 23.53 12.63 -20.19
CA PRO A 63 24.50 12.06 -19.26
C PRO A 63 25.78 12.90 -19.14
N VAL A 64 26.34 13.00 -17.92
CA VAL A 64 27.65 13.60 -17.65
C VAL A 64 28.48 12.68 -16.75
N SER A 65 29.71 12.36 -17.15
CA SER A 65 30.60 11.53 -16.34
C SER A 65 31.25 12.35 -15.23
N LYS A 66 31.15 11.89 -13.97
CA LYS A 66 31.83 12.47 -12.82
C LYS A 66 32.47 11.37 -11.96
N PRO A 67 33.74 11.52 -11.53
CA PRO A 67 34.45 10.50 -10.73
C PRO A 67 33.76 10.11 -9.41
N VAL A 68 32.94 11.00 -8.85
CA VAL A 68 32.21 10.74 -7.60
C VAL A 68 31.24 9.56 -7.72
N TYR A 69 30.73 9.28 -8.93
CA TYR A 69 29.78 8.20 -9.20
C TYR A 69 30.43 6.90 -9.67
N GLN A 70 31.68 6.94 -10.11
CA GLN A 70 32.39 5.77 -10.60
C GLN A 70 32.80 4.85 -9.43
N CYS A 71 32.54 3.56 -9.53
CA CYS A 71 32.83 2.57 -8.49
C CYS A 71 33.79 1.49 -9.00
N ASN A 72 34.60 0.95 -8.09
CA ASN A 72 35.40 -0.25 -8.36
C ASN A 72 34.51 -1.50 -8.44
N GLU A 73 35.07 -2.62 -8.91
CA GLU A 73 34.35 -3.90 -9.08
C GLU A 73 33.63 -4.38 -7.81
N ASN A 74 34.18 -4.13 -6.62
CA ASN A 74 33.62 -4.57 -5.34
C ASN A 74 32.86 -3.48 -4.56
N GLU A 75 32.68 -2.31 -5.15
CA GLU A 75 32.01 -1.18 -4.52
C GLU A 75 30.59 -1.01 -5.03
N TRP A 76 29.68 -0.64 -4.13
CA TRP A 76 28.37 -0.08 -4.48
C TRP A 76 28.31 1.38 -4.03
N ILE A 77 27.47 2.15 -4.73
CA ILE A 77 27.10 3.51 -4.33
C ILE A 77 25.62 3.58 -4.01
N ILE A 78 25.29 4.42 -3.04
CA ILE A 78 23.91 4.85 -2.79
C ILE A 78 23.85 6.37 -2.83
N ALA A 79 22.91 6.89 -3.60
CA ALA A 79 22.63 8.32 -3.74
C ALA A 79 21.42 8.72 -2.90
N ASN A 80 21.30 10.03 -2.65
CA ASN A 80 20.31 10.60 -1.75
C ASN A 80 20.44 10.08 -0.31
N VAL A 81 21.66 10.09 0.24
CA VAL A 81 21.92 9.63 1.61
C VAL A 81 20.97 10.34 2.60
N ASN A 82 20.25 9.55 3.41
CA ASN A 82 19.19 9.97 4.33
C ASN A 82 17.98 10.66 3.67
N CYS A 83 17.76 10.44 2.37
CA CYS A 83 16.59 10.92 1.63
C CYS A 83 16.36 12.44 1.74
N THR A 84 17.43 13.24 1.80
CA THR A 84 17.32 14.69 2.00
C THR A 84 16.88 15.45 0.75
N GLY A 85 16.97 14.85 -0.43
CA GLY A 85 16.54 15.42 -1.70
C GLY A 85 15.21 14.88 -2.19
N TYR A 86 14.42 15.74 -2.82
CA TYR A 86 13.11 15.40 -3.40
C TYR A 86 13.26 14.85 -4.83
N TYR A 87 13.85 13.67 -4.94
CA TYR A 87 14.08 12.98 -6.21
C TYR A 87 14.20 11.46 -6.00
N ARG A 88 14.01 10.70 -7.07
CA ARG A 88 14.21 9.23 -7.07
C ARG A 88 15.57 8.87 -7.64
N VAL A 89 16.09 7.70 -7.28
CA VAL A 89 17.39 7.24 -7.79
C VAL A 89 17.25 5.90 -8.49
N ASN A 90 17.75 5.83 -9.72
CA ASN A 90 17.97 4.61 -10.46
C ASN A 90 19.48 4.37 -10.64
N TYR A 91 19.86 3.10 -10.74
CA TYR A 91 21.24 2.69 -10.97
C TYR A 91 21.33 1.72 -12.15
N ASN A 92 22.52 1.57 -12.71
CA ASN A 92 22.81 0.46 -13.62
C ASN A 92 22.63 -0.91 -12.91
N PRO A 93 22.31 -1.99 -13.65
CA PRO A 93 22.01 -3.30 -13.07
C PRO A 93 23.06 -3.83 -12.11
N GLU A 94 24.34 -3.61 -12.40
CA GLU A 94 25.46 -4.08 -11.58
C GLU A 94 25.47 -3.46 -10.18
N ASN A 95 25.11 -2.17 -10.05
CA ASN A 95 25.02 -1.53 -8.74
C ASN A 95 23.78 -1.99 -7.97
N TRP A 96 22.66 -2.19 -8.67
CA TRP A 96 21.45 -2.76 -8.06
C TRP A 96 21.73 -4.15 -7.47
N GLU A 97 22.42 -5.02 -8.21
CA GLU A 97 22.79 -6.36 -7.74
C GLU A 97 23.65 -6.29 -6.47
N LYS A 98 24.67 -5.43 -6.45
CA LYS A 98 25.52 -5.24 -5.26
C LYS A 98 24.75 -4.67 -4.07
N LEU A 99 23.82 -3.75 -4.28
CA LEU A 99 22.97 -3.23 -3.22
C LEU A 99 22.05 -4.32 -2.66
N LEU A 100 21.44 -5.14 -3.51
CA LEU A 100 20.63 -6.29 -3.09
C LEU A 100 21.47 -7.30 -2.29
N GLN A 101 22.68 -7.62 -2.76
CA GLN A 101 23.61 -8.49 -2.04
C GLN A 101 23.99 -7.90 -0.67
N GLN A 102 24.25 -6.60 -0.59
CA GLN A 102 24.55 -5.93 0.68
C GLN A 102 23.36 -6.01 1.65
N LEU A 103 22.14 -5.78 1.18
CA LEU A 103 20.92 -5.90 1.98
C LEU A 103 20.76 -7.31 2.55
N GLU A 104 20.97 -8.34 1.73
CA GLU A 104 20.83 -9.74 2.19
C GLU A 104 21.95 -10.19 3.14
N THR A 105 23.17 -9.71 2.94
CA THR A 105 24.35 -10.09 3.74
C THR A 105 24.43 -9.32 5.06
N ASP A 106 24.42 -7.98 5.00
CA ASP A 106 24.45 -7.07 6.14
C ASP A 106 23.75 -5.76 5.79
N HIS A 107 22.42 -5.74 5.96
CA HIS A 107 21.60 -4.55 5.69
C HIS A 107 21.97 -3.35 6.56
N GLN A 108 22.63 -3.53 7.71
CA GLN A 108 22.99 -2.42 8.60
C GLN A 108 24.09 -1.52 8.03
N LYS A 109 24.83 -1.97 7.00
CA LYS A 109 25.76 -1.12 6.23
C LYS A 109 25.04 -0.04 5.41
N ILE A 110 23.76 -0.22 5.13
CA ILE A 110 22.93 0.77 4.45
C ILE A 110 22.06 1.47 5.49
N PRO A 111 22.07 2.83 5.55
CA PRO A 111 21.24 3.58 6.48
C PRO A 111 19.75 3.23 6.33
N THR A 112 19.02 3.20 7.45
CA THR A 112 17.61 2.80 7.52
C THR A 112 16.71 3.55 6.53
N LEU A 113 16.88 4.87 6.41
CA LEU A 113 16.13 5.69 5.45
C LEU A 113 16.39 5.28 4.00
N ASN A 114 17.65 4.98 3.68
CA ASN A 114 18.01 4.53 2.34
C ASN A 114 17.55 3.10 2.07
N ARG A 115 17.48 2.22 3.08
CA ARG A 115 16.86 0.89 2.94
C ARG A 115 15.38 0.99 2.54
N ALA A 116 14.65 1.90 3.19
CA ALA A 116 13.27 2.23 2.82
C ALA A 116 13.21 2.84 1.41
N GLN A 117 14.11 3.77 1.08
CA GLN A 117 14.21 4.38 -0.25
C GLN A 117 14.41 3.34 -1.35
N LEU A 118 15.31 2.36 -1.18
CA LEU A 118 15.57 1.34 -2.19
C LEU A 118 14.30 0.55 -2.52
N ILE A 119 13.47 0.24 -1.53
CA ILE A 119 12.18 -0.40 -1.73
C ILE A 119 11.24 0.56 -2.47
N ASP A 120 11.05 1.80 -1.98
CA ASP A 120 10.13 2.76 -2.60
C ASP A 120 10.52 3.08 -4.05
N ASP A 121 11.78 3.41 -4.29
CA ASP A 121 12.30 3.72 -5.62
C ASP A 121 12.18 2.51 -6.54
N ALA A 122 12.58 1.30 -6.14
CA ALA A 122 12.50 0.14 -7.02
C ALA A 122 11.04 -0.18 -7.44
N PHE A 123 10.08 -0.13 -6.52
CA PHE A 123 8.66 -0.36 -6.84
C PHE A 123 8.08 0.72 -7.75
N ASN A 124 8.44 1.99 -7.53
CA ASN A 124 8.04 3.06 -8.43
C ASN A 124 8.71 2.89 -9.79
N LEU A 125 10.03 2.75 -9.87
CA LEU A 125 10.77 2.53 -11.11
C LEU A 125 10.20 1.35 -11.92
N ALA A 126 9.83 0.24 -11.27
CA ALA A 126 9.20 -0.89 -11.92
C ALA A 126 7.82 -0.55 -12.50
N ARG A 127 7.02 0.25 -11.79
CA ARG A 127 5.71 0.73 -12.29
C ARG A 127 5.85 1.53 -13.60
N PHE A 128 6.94 2.27 -13.76
CA PHE A 128 7.25 3.04 -14.98
C PHE A 128 8.21 2.32 -15.93
N LYS A 129 8.51 1.04 -15.68
CA LYS A 129 9.37 0.18 -16.52
C LYS A 129 10.83 0.60 -16.66
N TYR A 130 11.35 1.39 -15.72
CA TYR A 130 12.78 1.69 -15.65
C TYR A 130 13.60 0.50 -15.14
N VAL A 131 12.96 -0.38 -14.37
CA VAL A 131 13.53 -1.63 -13.88
C VAL A 131 12.50 -2.75 -13.98
N ASP A 132 12.96 -4.00 -13.96
CA ASP A 132 12.06 -5.16 -13.91
C ASP A 132 11.37 -5.25 -12.54
N ILE A 133 10.08 -5.63 -12.52
CA ILE A 133 9.33 -5.82 -11.28
C ILE A 133 9.98 -6.84 -10.32
N THR A 134 10.69 -7.83 -10.84
CA THR A 134 11.44 -8.81 -10.03
C THR A 134 12.57 -8.17 -9.26
N LEU A 135 13.20 -7.10 -9.77
CA LEU A 135 14.19 -6.32 -9.04
C LEU A 135 13.53 -5.66 -7.83
N ALA A 136 12.37 -5.02 -8.02
CA ALA A 136 11.60 -4.43 -6.93
C ALA A 136 11.19 -5.49 -5.89
N LEU A 137 10.71 -6.65 -6.31
CA LEU A 137 10.38 -7.76 -5.40
C LEU A 137 11.62 -8.26 -4.65
N ASN A 138 12.78 -8.35 -5.30
CA ASN A 138 14.04 -8.73 -4.67
C ASN A 138 14.45 -7.76 -3.55
N THR A 139 14.12 -6.46 -3.65
CA THR A 139 14.38 -5.52 -2.54
C THR A 139 13.65 -5.89 -1.25
N THR A 140 12.61 -6.73 -1.30
CA THR A 140 11.88 -7.15 -0.09
C THR A 140 12.53 -8.32 0.64
N LYS A 141 13.43 -9.08 0.00
CA LYS A 141 13.93 -10.36 0.53
C LYS A 141 14.65 -10.23 1.88
N TYR A 142 15.44 -9.17 2.04
CA TYR A 142 16.21 -8.95 3.26
C TYR A 142 15.34 -8.63 4.48
N LEU A 143 14.07 -8.24 4.29
CA LEU A 143 13.16 -7.90 5.39
C LEU A 143 12.94 -9.07 6.34
N LEU A 144 13.21 -10.32 5.91
CA LEU A 144 13.30 -11.49 6.80
C LEU A 144 14.20 -11.25 8.03
N LYS A 145 15.21 -10.38 7.91
CA LYS A 145 16.20 -10.07 8.94
C LYS A 145 16.04 -8.67 9.55
N ASP A 146 15.30 -7.76 8.89
CA ASP A 146 15.16 -6.38 9.34
C ASP A 146 14.01 -6.25 10.36
N LYS A 147 14.22 -5.43 11.39
CA LYS A 147 13.25 -5.14 12.46
C LYS A 147 13.02 -3.65 12.65
N GLU A 148 13.55 -2.81 11.76
CA GLU A 148 13.36 -1.37 11.80
C GLU A 148 12.05 -0.96 11.14
N PHE A 149 11.46 0.11 11.67
CA PHE A 149 10.14 0.58 11.27
C PHE A 149 10.06 1.03 9.81
N LEU A 150 10.96 1.90 9.36
CA LEU A 150 10.82 2.59 8.08
C LEU A 150 10.87 1.63 6.86
N PRO A 151 11.79 0.66 6.78
CA PRO A 151 11.78 -0.30 5.68
C PRO A 151 10.49 -1.13 5.62
N TRP A 152 9.98 -1.52 6.78
CA TRP A 152 8.72 -2.27 6.89
C TRP A 152 7.49 -1.42 6.59
N GLU A 153 7.48 -0.15 6.96
CA GLU A 153 6.42 0.80 6.60
C GLU A 153 6.31 0.91 5.07
N THR A 154 7.44 1.18 4.40
CA THR A 154 7.49 1.27 2.94
C THR A 154 7.10 -0.06 2.30
N ALA A 155 7.62 -1.19 2.79
CA ALA A 155 7.28 -2.49 2.25
C ALA A 155 5.79 -2.80 2.40
N ASN A 156 5.20 -2.52 3.56
CA ASN A 156 3.78 -2.75 3.81
C ASN A 156 2.90 -2.02 2.80
N GLU A 157 3.17 -0.75 2.52
CA GLU A 157 2.43 0.02 1.51
C GLU A 157 2.47 -0.69 0.14
N LYS A 158 3.66 -1.10 -0.32
CA LYS A 158 3.82 -1.74 -1.64
C LYS A 158 3.22 -3.14 -1.69
N LEU A 159 3.39 -3.92 -0.62
CA LEU A 159 2.88 -5.30 -0.52
C LEU A 159 1.36 -5.33 -0.40
N LEU A 160 0.74 -4.41 0.36
CA LEU A 160 -0.72 -4.27 0.42
C LEU A 160 -1.29 -3.84 -0.94
N HIS A 161 -0.60 -2.96 -1.66
CA HIS A 161 -0.98 -2.62 -3.03
C HIS A 161 -0.91 -3.83 -3.97
N LEU A 162 0.15 -4.65 -3.91
CA LEU A 162 0.23 -5.90 -4.67
C LEU A 162 -0.92 -6.86 -4.33
N ILE A 163 -1.28 -6.96 -3.04
CA ILE A 163 -2.44 -7.74 -2.62
C ILE A 163 -3.70 -7.24 -3.31
N LEU A 164 -3.95 -5.93 -3.31
CA LEU A 164 -5.13 -5.33 -3.95
C LEU A 164 -5.16 -5.56 -5.48
N MET A 165 -4.00 -5.60 -6.13
CA MET A 165 -3.92 -5.86 -7.58
C MET A 165 -4.16 -7.33 -7.94
N PHE A 166 -3.84 -8.26 -7.04
CA PHE A 166 -3.83 -9.69 -7.35
C PHE A 166 -4.77 -10.56 -6.50
N ASP A 167 -5.50 -10.01 -5.52
CA ASP A 167 -6.37 -10.77 -4.60
C ASP A 167 -7.55 -11.47 -5.29
N ARG A 168 -7.92 -11.03 -6.51
CA ARG A 168 -8.92 -11.66 -7.40
C ARG A 168 -8.30 -12.51 -8.53
N SER A 169 -7.01 -12.86 -8.42
CA SER A 169 -6.28 -13.63 -9.45
C SER A 169 -5.65 -14.91 -8.89
N ASP A 170 -5.22 -15.79 -9.79
CA ASP A 170 -4.46 -17.01 -9.52
C ASP A 170 -3.06 -16.75 -8.90
N VAL A 171 -2.56 -15.52 -8.96
CA VAL A 171 -1.31 -15.10 -8.28
C VAL A 171 -1.48 -15.04 -6.76
N CYS A 172 -2.71 -14.80 -6.28
CA CYS A 172 -3.01 -14.56 -4.87
C CYS A 172 -2.47 -15.64 -3.93
N GLY A 173 -2.62 -16.92 -4.30
CA GLY A 173 -2.18 -18.06 -3.49
C GLY A 173 -0.67 -18.05 -3.26
N HIS A 174 0.12 -17.98 -4.34
CA HIS A 174 1.58 -17.94 -4.28
C HIS A 174 2.08 -16.69 -3.54
N MET A 175 1.53 -15.53 -3.84
CA MET A 175 1.88 -14.28 -3.15
C MET A 175 1.65 -14.38 -1.64
N LYS A 176 0.45 -14.81 -1.18
CA LYS A 176 0.18 -14.96 0.26
C LYS A 176 1.12 -15.98 0.92
N ALA A 177 1.51 -17.05 0.22
CA ALA A 177 2.44 -18.03 0.76
C ALA A 177 3.85 -17.43 0.98
N TYR A 178 4.40 -16.71 0.00
CA TYR A 178 5.67 -15.99 0.15
C TYR A 178 5.59 -14.95 1.28
N LEU A 179 4.53 -14.14 1.32
CA LEU A 179 4.39 -13.09 2.33
C LEU A 179 4.31 -13.65 3.75
N ARG A 180 3.70 -14.83 3.96
CA ARG A 180 3.69 -15.48 5.28
C ARG A 180 5.10 -15.85 5.75
N LYS A 181 5.95 -16.33 4.83
CA LYS A 181 7.37 -16.60 5.11
C LYS A 181 8.10 -15.31 5.45
N LEU A 182 7.87 -14.24 4.68
CA LEU A 182 8.52 -12.94 4.86
C LEU A 182 8.17 -12.27 6.19
N VAL A 183 6.87 -12.22 6.53
CA VAL A 183 6.32 -11.48 7.67
C VAL A 183 6.44 -12.24 8.99
N GLY A 184 6.47 -13.58 8.94
CA GLY A 184 6.50 -14.44 10.12
C GLY A 184 7.53 -14.01 11.18
N PRO A 185 8.81 -13.82 10.82
CA PRO A 185 9.84 -13.39 11.77
C PRO A 185 9.56 -12.02 12.43
N LEU A 186 9.00 -11.06 11.69
CA LEU A 186 8.64 -9.76 12.24
C LEU A 186 7.45 -9.90 13.21
N TYR A 187 6.43 -10.67 12.83
CA TYR A 187 5.29 -10.94 13.72
C TYR A 187 5.74 -11.62 15.02
N ASP A 188 6.59 -12.64 14.91
CA ASP A 188 7.12 -13.39 16.05
C ASP A 188 7.94 -12.49 17.00
N HIS A 189 8.65 -11.49 16.47
CA HIS A 189 9.37 -10.50 17.27
C HIS A 189 8.43 -9.69 18.19
N PHE A 190 7.21 -9.43 17.76
CA PHE A 190 6.22 -8.63 18.50
C PHE A 190 5.09 -9.45 19.15
N GLU A 191 5.07 -10.77 18.97
CA GLU A 191 3.96 -11.64 19.40
C GLU A 191 3.69 -11.51 20.90
N ASN A 192 4.73 -11.53 21.73
CA ASN A 192 4.61 -11.40 23.19
C ASN A 192 4.02 -10.05 23.62
N PHE A 193 4.34 -8.96 22.93
CA PHE A 193 3.77 -7.64 23.22
C PHE A 193 2.28 -7.62 22.88
N THR A 194 1.96 -8.11 21.69
CA THR A 194 0.60 -8.16 21.13
C THR A 194 -0.34 -9.00 22.00
N MET A 195 0.11 -10.17 22.49
CA MET A 195 -0.73 -11.08 23.28
C MET A 195 -0.98 -10.62 24.72
N ASN A 196 -0.03 -9.90 25.31
CA ASN A 196 -0.09 -9.46 26.71
C ASN A 196 -0.55 -8.00 26.84
N SER A 197 -0.98 -7.37 25.75
CA SER A 197 -1.42 -5.98 25.71
C SER A 197 -0.35 -5.00 26.22
N SER A 198 0.92 -5.41 26.14
CA SER A 198 2.06 -4.57 26.50
C SER A 198 2.55 -3.79 25.29
N ILE A 199 3.25 -2.70 25.57
CA ILE A 199 3.65 -1.72 24.57
C ILE A 199 5.18 -1.78 24.44
N PRO A 200 5.74 -1.90 23.21
CA PRO A 200 7.17 -1.76 22.99
C PRO A 200 7.72 -0.41 23.50
N ASP A 201 8.95 -0.40 24.01
CA ASP A 201 9.54 0.76 24.70
C ASP A 201 9.68 2.00 23.80
N SER A 202 10.12 1.82 22.55
CA SER A 202 10.33 2.93 21.63
C SER A 202 9.11 3.17 20.74
N HIS A 203 8.86 4.43 20.39
CA HIS A 203 7.76 4.79 19.50
C HIS A 203 7.87 4.11 18.12
N THR A 204 9.09 3.99 17.58
CA THR A 204 9.34 3.28 16.32
C THR A 204 9.04 1.78 16.43
N ALA A 205 9.35 1.14 17.57
CA ALA A 205 8.99 -0.26 17.78
C ALA A 205 7.47 -0.44 17.89
N GLN A 206 6.74 0.50 18.50
CA GLN A 206 5.27 0.48 18.55
C GLN A 206 4.66 0.60 17.15
N LEU A 207 5.19 1.52 16.32
CA LEU A 207 4.74 1.65 14.93
C LEU A 207 5.08 0.39 14.12
N ASN A 208 6.24 -0.23 14.34
CA ASN A 208 6.59 -1.45 13.64
C ASN A 208 5.76 -2.67 14.09
N GLN A 209 5.31 -2.70 15.36
CA GLN A 209 4.32 -3.68 15.82
C GLN A 209 3.00 -3.55 15.05
N ILE A 210 2.53 -2.31 14.82
CA ILE A 210 1.32 -2.06 14.00
C ILE A 210 1.54 -2.64 12.60
N ASN A 211 2.70 -2.37 11.99
CA ASN A 211 3.05 -2.91 10.68
C ASN A 211 3.04 -4.43 10.65
N ALA A 212 3.68 -5.07 11.62
CA ALA A 212 3.75 -6.52 11.75
C ALA A 212 2.35 -7.15 11.83
N VAL A 213 1.48 -6.61 12.69
CA VAL A 213 0.11 -7.12 12.89
C VAL A 213 -0.76 -6.86 11.65
N THR A 214 -0.63 -5.68 11.03
CA THR A 214 -1.40 -5.28 9.85
C THR A 214 -1.19 -6.24 8.69
N ILE A 215 0.06 -6.42 8.26
CA ILE A 215 0.36 -7.28 7.12
C ILE A 215 0.14 -8.75 7.46
N ALA A 216 0.48 -9.20 8.68
CA ALA A 216 0.26 -10.58 9.11
C ALA A 216 -1.23 -10.97 9.10
N CYS A 217 -2.12 -10.10 9.58
CA CYS A 217 -3.54 -10.36 9.58
C CYS A 217 -4.14 -10.24 8.17
N ALA A 218 -3.70 -9.28 7.34
CA ALA A 218 -4.14 -9.13 5.95
C ALA A 218 -3.82 -10.36 5.08
N ILE A 219 -2.64 -10.98 5.27
CA ILE A 219 -2.25 -12.22 4.57
C ILE A 219 -2.78 -13.49 5.24
N GLU A 220 -3.63 -13.33 6.26
CA GLU A 220 -4.27 -14.43 6.97
C GLU A 220 -3.26 -15.38 7.64
N LEU A 221 -2.18 -14.83 8.22
CA LEU A 221 -1.19 -15.58 8.98
C LEU A 221 -1.90 -16.33 10.14
N PRO A 222 -1.76 -17.67 10.26
CA PRO A 222 -2.48 -18.44 11.26
C PRO A 222 -2.28 -17.94 12.71
N LYS A 223 -1.07 -17.49 13.06
CA LYS A 223 -0.78 -16.91 14.37
C LYS A 223 -1.55 -15.60 14.61
N CYS A 224 -1.60 -14.70 13.62
CA CYS A 224 -2.35 -13.43 13.72
C CYS A 224 -3.86 -13.68 13.86
N LYS A 225 -4.41 -14.62 13.06
CA LYS A 225 -5.81 -15.04 13.18
C LYS A 225 -6.13 -15.55 14.58
N LYS A 226 -5.34 -16.49 15.09
CA LYS A 226 -5.53 -17.07 16.42
C LYS A 226 -5.44 -15.99 17.51
N MET A 227 -4.47 -15.09 17.41
CA MET A 227 -4.32 -13.95 18.32
C MET A 227 -5.56 -13.05 18.28
N ALA A 228 -6.03 -12.67 17.09
CA ALA A 228 -7.18 -11.79 16.93
C ALA A 228 -8.46 -12.41 17.49
N THR A 229 -8.75 -13.68 17.14
CA THR A 229 -9.90 -14.41 17.67
C THR A 229 -9.84 -14.52 19.19
N ASN A 230 -8.70 -14.88 19.78
CA ASN A 230 -8.56 -14.99 21.23
C ASN A 230 -8.77 -13.66 21.97
N LEU A 231 -8.19 -12.57 21.46
CA LEU A 231 -8.35 -11.25 22.09
C LEU A 231 -9.79 -10.75 21.98
N PHE A 232 -10.43 -10.98 20.84
CA PHE A 232 -11.83 -10.60 20.62
C PHE A 232 -12.79 -11.43 21.48
N GLU A 233 -12.52 -12.73 21.65
CA GLU A 233 -13.28 -13.57 22.59
C GLU A 233 -13.15 -13.10 24.05
N ARG A 234 -11.96 -12.66 24.47
CA ARG A 234 -11.75 -12.08 25.80
C ARG A 234 -12.56 -10.80 25.98
N LEU A 235 -12.51 -9.90 24.99
CA LEU A 235 -13.33 -8.68 24.96
C LEU A 235 -14.84 -9.01 25.05
N ARG A 236 -15.30 -10.04 24.33
CA ARG A 236 -16.72 -10.44 24.38
C ARG A 236 -17.15 -11.00 25.74
N LYS A 237 -16.24 -11.69 26.44
CA LYS A 237 -16.50 -12.23 27.78
C LYS A 237 -16.50 -11.15 28.87
N ASP A 238 -15.70 -10.10 28.70
CA ASP A 238 -15.68 -8.93 29.59
C ASP A 238 -15.66 -7.62 28.78
N PRO A 239 -16.83 -7.14 28.30
CA PRO A 239 -16.90 -5.92 27.50
C PRO A 239 -16.50 -4.64 28.26
N ALA A 240 -16.50 -4.67 29.60
CA ALA A 240 -16.12 -3.53 30.42
C ALA A 240 -14.62 -3.23 30.34
N THR A 241 -13.81 -4.26 30.09
CA THR A 241 -12.34 -4.14 30.01
C THR A 241 -11.86 -4.58 28.64
N ASN A 242 -11.59 -3.64 27.74
CA ASN A 242 -11.08 -3.99 26.43
C ASN A 242 -9.58 -4.36 26.49
N PRO A 243 -9.21 -5.65 26.28
CA PRO A 243 -7.83 -6.09 26.38
C PRO A 243 -7.00 -5.64 25.16
N ILE A 244 -7.62 -5.13 24.10
CA ILE A 244 -6.92 -4.80 22.86
C ILE A 244 -6.43 -3.36 22.92
N HIS A 245 -5.10 -3.21 22.85
CA HIS A 245 -4.47 -1.91 22.81
C HIS A 245 -4.98 -1.07 21.61
N PRO A 246 -5.28 0.23 21.77
CA PRO A 246 -5.87 1.05 20.71
C PRO A 246 -5.19 0.98 19.34
N ASN A 247 -3.85 0.91 19.32
CA ASN A 247 -3.05 0.79 18.09
C ASN A 247 -3.36 -0.48 17.28
N LEU A 248 -3.84 -1.53 17.93
CA LEU A 248 -4.05 -2.85 17.33
C LEU A 248 -5.53 -3.14 17.05
N ARG A 249 -6.45 -2.34 17.61
CA ARG A 249 -7.90 -2.52 17.44
C ARG A 249 -8.36 -2.62 15.99
N PRO A 250 -7.94 -1.74 15.06
CA PRO A 250 -8.41 -1.82 13.66
C PRO A 250 -8.16 -3.22 13.07
N MET A 251 -6.94 -3.73 13.23
CA MET A 251 -6.55 -5.02 12.65
C MET A 251 -7.07 -6.22 13.43
N VAL A 252 -7.10 -6.15 14.77
CA VAL A 252 -7.62 -7.24 15.60
C VAL A 252 -9.13 -7.41 15.40
N TYR A 253 -9.90 -6.32 15.41
CA TYR A 253 -11.35 -6.39 15.18
C TYR A 253 -11.65 -6.92 13.77
N CYS A 254 -11.01 -6.34 12.75
CA CYS A 254 -11.19 -6.77 11.37
C CYS A 254 -10.84 -8.25 11.19
N SER A 255 -9.71 -8.71 11.73
CA SER A 255 -9.28 -10.11 11.61
C SER A 255 -10.18 -11.08 12.37
N ALA A 256 -10.66 -10.71 13.55
CA ALA A 256 -11.61 -11.51 14.33
C ALA A 256 -12.96 -11.65 13.60
N ILE A 257 -13.53 -10.54 13.12
CA ILE A 257 -14.79 -10.55 12.37
C ILE A 257 -14.65 -11.28 11.03
N ALA A 258 -13.52 -11.13 10.33
CA ALA A 258 -13.24 -11.87 9.10
C ALA A 258 -13.09 -13.39 9.32
N SER A 259 -12.71 -13.80 10.53
CA SER A 259 -12.54 -15.22 10.89
C SER A 259 -13.76 -15.82 11.57
N GLY A 260 -14.67 -14.98 12.10
CA GLY A 260 -15.87 -15.37 12.82
C GLY A 260 -17.13 -15.48 11.94
N GLY A 261 -18.28 -15.37 12.59
CA GLY A 261 -19.61 -15.41 11.99
C GLY A 261 -20.51 -14.29 12.49
N GLU A 262 -21.82 -14.56 12.52
CA GLU A 262 -22.83 -13.61 12.99
C GLU A 262 -22.60 -13.19 14.44
N LEU A 263 -22.18 -14.13 15.31
CA LEU A 263 -21.98 -13.84 16.72
C LEU A 263 -20.92 -12.76 16.98
N GLU A 264 -19.76 -12.83 16.32
CA GLU A 264 -18.72 -11.80 16.43
C GLU A 264 -19.17 -10.48 15.81
N TRP A 265 -19.91 -10.55 14.70
CA TRP A 265 -20.39 -9.38 13.99
C TRP A 265 -21.45 -8.61 14.79
N ASP A 266 -22.44 -9.31 15.35
CA ASP A 266 -23.52 -8.72 16.15
C ASP A 266 -22.98 -8.07 17.43
N PHE A 267 -21.98 -8.69 18.06
CA PHE A 267 -21.29 -8.09 19.21
C PHE A 267 -20.58 -6.79 18.83
N ALA A 268 -19.81 -6.77 17.73
CA ALA A 268 -19.18 -5.54 17.24
C ALA A 268 -20.21 -4.48 16.83
N TRP A 269 -21.36 -4.90 16.29
CA TRP A 269 -22.45 -4.02 15.94
C TRP A 269 -23.07 -3.37 17.18
N GLU A 270 -23.30 -4.12 18.25
CA GLU A 270 -23.77 -3.59 19.53
C GLU A 270 -22.78 -2.57 20.10
N MET A 271 -21.48 -2.89 20.09
CA MET A 271 -20.44 -1.95 20.49
C MET A 271 -20.45 -0.66 19.65
N LEU A 272 -20.69 -0.77 18.34
CA LEU A 272 -20.77 0.40 17.46
C LEU A 272 -21.93 1.30 17.87
N GLN A 273 -23.09 0.71 18.18
CA GLN A 273 -24.30 1.45 18.55
C GLN A 273 -24.18 2.12 19.93
N THR A 274 -23.47 1.50 20.89
CA THR A 274 -23.37 2.04 22.26
C THR A 274 -22.12 2.90 22.50
N SER A 275 -21.10 2.82 21.65
CA SER A 275 -19.84 3.54 21.86
C SER A 275 -20.02 5.07 21.77
N PRO A 276 -19.61 5.82 22.80
CA PRO A 276 -19.62 7.28 22.77
C PRO A 276 -18.39 7.88 22.07
N ILE A 277 -17.40 7.05 21.71
CA ILE A 277 -16.12 7.49 21.16
C ILE A 277 -16.13 7.34 19.65
N ASN A 278 -16.11 8.46 18.91
CA ASN A 278 -16.14 8.46 17.45
C ASN A 278 -15.00 7.63 16.83
N GLN A 279 -13.77 7.73 17.33
CA GLN A 279 -12.65 6.92 16.83
C GLN A 279 -12.88 5.41 17.00
N GLU A 280 -13.57 5.00 18.07
CA GLU A 280 -13.88 3.59 18.28
C GLU A 280 -15.02 3.14 17.35
N ARG A 281 -16.00 4.01 17.11
CA ARG A 281 -17.07 3.77 16.13
C ARG A 281 -16.50 3.56 14.72
N GLU A 282 -15.59 4.42 14.28
CA GLU A 282 -14.93 4.30 12.97
C GLU A 282 -14.20 2.96 12.82
N ARG A 283 -13.45 2.54 13.85
CA ARG A 283 -12.76 1.23 13.87
C ARG A 283 -13.74 0.06 13.78
N LEU A 284 -14.87 0.15 14.48
CA LEU A 284 -15.90 -0.89 14.45
C LEU A 284 -16.60 -0.93 13.09
N MET A 285 -16.90 0.21 12.47
CA MET A 285 -17.46 0.28 11.11
C MET A 285 -16.53 -0.40 10.10
N GLU A 286 -15.23 -0.10 10.16
CA GLU A 286 -14.23 -0.76 9.31
C GLU A 286 -14.18 -2.27 9.58
N ALA A 287 -14.17 -2.68 10.85
CA ALA A 287 -14.10 -4.09 11.20
C ALA A 287 -15.34 -4.90 10.77
N LEU A 288 -16.54 -4.33 10.90
CA LEU A 288 -17.79 -4.94 10.46
C LEU A 288 -17.81 -5.22 8.95
N ALA A 289 -17.12 -4.38 8.17
CA ALA A 289 -16.95 -4.56 6.74
C ALA A 289 -15.97 -5.70 6.39
N CYS A 290 -15.20 -6.24 7.35
CA CYS A 290 -14.23 -7.32 7.10
C CYS A 290 -14.81 -8.73 7.06
N THR A 291 -16.09 -8.91 7.42
CA THR A 291 -16.75 -10.24 7.36
C THR A 291 -16.70 -10.82 5.94
N LYS A 292 -16.57 -12.15 5.86
CA LYS A 292 -16.58 -12.89 4.59
C LYS A 292 -17.96 -13.41 4.22
N HIS A 293 -18.94 -13.27 5.11
CA HIS A 293 -20.31 -13.75 4.90
C HIS A 293 -21.10 -12.75 4.05
N VAL A 294 -21.41 -13.14 2.81
CA VAL A 294 -22.14 -12.32 1.82
C VAL A 294 -23.44 -11.74 2.38
N TRP A 295 -24.23 -12.55 3.08
CA TRP A 295 -25.52 -12.13 3.62
C TRP A 295 -25.37 -11.09 4.74
N ILE A 296 -24.29 -11.13 5.53
CA ILE A 296 -23.98 -10.12 6.55
C ILE A 296 -23.58 -8.80 5.89
N LEU A 297 -22.76 -8.85 4.83
CA LEU A 297 -22.40 -7.65 4.07
C LEU A 297 -23.61 -6.99 3.41
N ASN A 298 -24.53 -7.78 2.83
CA ASN A 298 -25.79 -7.26 2.29
C ASN A 298 -26.66 -6.64 3.37
N ARG A 299 -26.81 -7.30 4.53
CA ARG A 299 -27.49 -6.74 5.70
C ARG A 299 -26.86 -5.41 6.13
N TYR A 300 -25.53 -5.32 6.09
CA TYR A 300 -24.82 -4.09 6.43
C TYR A 300 -25.06 -2.97 5.41
N LEU A 301 -25.10 -3.28 4.11
CA LEU A 301 -25.48 -2.34 3.05
C LEU A 301 -26.92 -1.82 3.26
N GLU A 302 -27.86 -2.69 3.61
CA GLU A 302 -29.23 -2.28 3.93
C GLU A 302 -29.30 -1.34 5.13
N TYR A 303 -28.43 -1.52 6.13
CA TYR A 303 -28.38 -0.61 7.29
C TYR A 303 -27.96 0.80 6.90
N THR A 304 -27.20 0.98 5.83
CA THR A 304 -26.83 2.32 5.33
C THR A 304 -28.05 3.11 4.84
N LEU A 305 -29.14 2.42 4.44
CA LEU A 305 -30.38 3.06 4.02
C LEU A 305 -31.26 3.49 5.20
N ASN A 306 -30.98 2.99 6.41
CA ASN A 306 -31.74 3.30 7.62
C ASN A 306 -30.99 4.33 8.50
N PRO A 307 -31.50 5.57 8.63
CA PRO A 307 -30.84 6.64 9.39
C PRO A 307 -30.71 6.35 10.90
N ASP A 308 -31.56 5.46 11.44
CA ASP A 308 -31.50 5.05 12.85
C ASP A 308 -30.38 4.04 13.12
N LYS A 309 -29.86 3.38 12.07
CA LYS A 309 -28.78 2.39 12.18
C LYS A 309 -27.43 2.98 11.81
N ILE A 310 -27.37 3.67 10.67
CA ILE A 310 -26.19 4.35 10.15
C ILE A 310 -26.56 5.79 9.88
N LYS A 311 -25.79 6.70 10.45
CA LYS A 311 -26.02 8.13 10.28
C LYS A 311 -25.85 8.50 8.80
N PRO A 312 -26.62 9.48 8.28
CA PRO A 312 -26.45 9.93 6.90
C PRO A 312 -25.01 10.38 6.55
N GLU A 313 -24.30 10.98 7.50
CA GLU A 313 -22.89 11.38 7.35
C GLU A 313 -21.92 10.19 7.15
N ASP A 314 -22.28 9.02 7.69
CA ASP A 314 -21.51 7.77 7.64
C ASP A 314 -21.89 6.89 6.44
N PHE A 315 -22.86 7.30 5.62
CA PHE A 315 -23.36 6.51 4.48
C PHE A 315 -22.25 6.17 3.47
N ILE A 316 -21.55 7.20 2.99
CA ILE A 316 -20.50 7.07 1.96
C ILE A 316 -19.31 6.28 2.49
N SER A 317 -18.88 6.57 3.73
CA SER A 317 -17.74 5.89 4.35
C SER A 317 -18.03 4.41 4.57
N THR A 318 -19.22 4.05 5.06
CA THR A 318 -19.62 2.65 5.27
C THR A 318 -19.59 1.85 3.97
N ILE A 319 -20.19 2.36 2.90
CA ILE A 319 -20.20 1.66 1.60
C ILE A 319 -18.79 1.54 1.04
N SER A 320 -17.97 2.59 1.16
CA SER A 320 -16.57 2.55 0.75
C SER A 320 -15.77 1.47 1.50
N LEU A 321 -16.00 1.31 2.80
CA LEU A 321 -15.37 0.25 3.61
C LEU A 321 -15.79 -1.15 3.14
N ILE A 322 -17.08 -1.36 2.84
CA ILE A 322 -17.58 -2.63 2.28
C ILE A 322 -16.97 -2.88 0.89
N ALA A 323 -16.77 -1.84 0.08
CA ALA A 323 -16.16 -1.97 -1.25
C ALA A 323 -14.69 -2.41 -1.20
N LYS A 324 -13.96 -2.03 -0.14
CA LYS A 324 -12.59 -2.49 0.12
C LYS A 324 -12.51 -3.99 0.41
N ASN A 325 -13.59 -4.62 0.88
CA ASN A 325 -13.64 -6.07 1.06
C ASN A 325 -13.73 -6.78 -0.31
N VAL A 326 -12.90 -7.80 -0.53
CA VAL A 326 -12.86 -8.54 -1.80
C VAL A 326 -14.21 -9.22 -2.15
N VAL A 327 -14.95 -9.67 -1.14
CA VAL A 327 -16.30 -10.22 -1.28
C VAL A 327 -17.35 -9.11 -1.39
N GLY A 328 -17.16 -8.03 -0.63
CA GLY A 328 -18.08 -6.89 -0.59
C GLY A 328 -18.08 -6.04 -1.86
N GLN A 329 -16.98 -6.00 -2.60
CA GLN A 329 -16.84 -5.13 -3.77
C GLN A 329 -17.90 -5.38 -4.83
N SER A 330 -18.19 -6.64 -5.18
CA SER A 330 -19.22 -6.96 -6.17
C SER A 330 -20.62 -6.58 -5.68
N LEU A 331 -20.89 -6.78 -4.38
CA LEU A 331 -22.16 -6.39 -3.75
C LEU A 331 -22.36 -4.87 -3.80
N VAL A 332 -21.29 -4.11 -3.57
CA VAL A 332 -21.33 -2.65 -3.66
C VAL A 332 -21.55 -2.18 -5.09
N TRP A 333 -20.91 -2.81 -6.09
CA TRP A 333 -21.17 -2.51 -7.49
C TRP A 333 -22.66 -2.64 -7.84
N ASP A 334 -23.27 -3.74 -7.46
CA ASP A 334 -24.71 -3.99 -7.70
C ASP A 334 -25.59 -3.02 -6.91
N PHE A 335 -25.29 -2.81 -5.63
CA PHE A 335 -26.03 -1.90 -4.75
C PHE A 335 -25.99 -0.46 -5.28
N VAL A 336 -24.79 0.05 -5.58
CA VAL A 336 -24.61 1.42 -6.09
C VAL A 336 -25.24 1.56 -7.46
N ALA A 337 -25.09 0.61 -8.37
CA ALA A 337 -25.74 0.66 -9.67
C ALA A 337 -27.27 0.74 -9.54
N SER A 338 -27.87 0.00 -8.59
CA SER A 338 -29.32 0.02 -8.35
C SER A 338 -29.81 1.31 -7.66
N GLN A 339 -28.98 1.95 -6.83
CA GLN A 339 -29.35 3.12 -6.03
C GLN A 339 -28.75 4.43 -6.54
N TRP A 340 -28.02 4.42 -7.67
CA TRP A 340 -27.14 5.53 -8.06
C TRP A 340 -27.86 6.88 -8.13
N SER A 341 -29.02 6.94 -8.78
CA SER A 341 -29.81 8.16 -8.88
C SER A 341 -30.29 8.66 -7.51
N ASN A 342 -30.60 7.77 -6.56
CA ASN A 342 -30.99 8.15 -5.21
C ASN A 342 -29.79 8.68 -4.42
N ILE A 343 -28.62 8.05 -4.58
CA ILE A 343 -27.36 8.48 -3.97
C ILE A 343 -26.99 9.89 -4.44
N ILE A 344 -27.04 10.15 -5.75
CA ILE A 344 -26.74 11.49 -6.31
C ILE A 344 -27.73 12.53 -5.76
N LYS A 345 -29.03 12.24 -5.78
CA LYS A 345 -30.06 13.18 -5.31
C LYS A 345 -29.91 13.53 -3.84
N LYS A 346 -29.58 12.54 -3.00
CA LYS A 346 -29.53 12.68 -1.55
C LYS A 346 -28.19 13.22 -1.04
N PHE A 347 -27.08 12.77 -1.64
CA PHE A 347 -25.72 13.06 -1.12
C PHE A 347 -24.85 13.85 -2.09
N GLY A 348 -25.11 13.81 -3.40
CA GLY A 348 -24.24 14.40 -4.42
C GLY A 348 -24.16 15.93 -4.42
N LYS A 349 -24.99 16.62 -3.63
CA LYS A 349 -24.89 18.09 -3.44
C LYS A 349 -24.03 18.49 -2.24
N GLU A 350 -24.09 17.72 -1.16
CA GLU A 350 -23.50 18.07 0.14
C GLU A 350 -22.18 17.33 0.39
N TYR A 351 -21.97 16.18 -0.26
CA TYR A 351 -20.84 15.31 -0.03
C TYR A 351 -20.11 14.95 -1.32
N SER A 352 -18.79 14.82 -1.23
CA SER A 352 -17.99 14.27 -2.33
C SER A 352 -18.29 12.78 -2.51
N LEU A 353 -18.61 12.37 -3.74
CA LEU A 353 -18.76 10.96 -4.10
C LEU A 353 -17.43 10.26 -4.38
N TYR A 354 -16.31 11.00 -4.36
CA TYR A 354 -14.97 10.44 -4.59
C TYR A 354 -14.66 9.23 -3.70
N PRO A 355 -14.87 9.25 -2.36
CA PRO A 355 -14.54 8.10 -1.52
C PRO A 355 -15.32 6.83 -1.86
N LEU A 356 -16.57 6.98 -2.33
CA LEU A 356 -17.39 5.87 -2.80
C LEU A 356 -16.83 5.29 -4.10
N ILE A 357 -16.65 6.13 -5.13
CA ILE A 357 -16.19 5.68 -6.43
C ILE A 357 -14.78 5.11 -6.33
N HIS A 358 -13.87 5.79 -5.62
CA HIS A 358 -12.51 5.32 -5.35
C HIS A 358 -12.53 3.96 -4.62
N GLY A 359 -13.36 3.79 -3.58
CA GLY A 359 -13.49 2.52 -2.87
C GLY A 359 -13.91 1.36 -3.79
N MET A 360 -14.82 1.61 -4.73
CA MET A 360 -15.29 0.62 -5.71
C MET A 360 -14.24 0.28 -6.77
N THR A 361 -13.33 1.21 -7.08
CA THR A 361 -12.37 1.11 -8.19
C THR A 361 -10.93 0.87 -7.74
N GLN A 362 -10.69 0.56 -6.45
CA GLN A 362 -9.34 0.31 -5.96
C GLN A 362 -8.68 -0.94 -6.59
N ARG A 363 -9.47 -1.95 -6.93
CA ARG A 363 -8.98 -3.16 -7.60
C ARG A 363 -8.98 -2.99 -9.11
N VAL A 364 -8.15 -3.77 -9.80
CA VAL A 364 -8.16 -3.88 -11.26
C VAL A 364 -9.56 -4.28 -11.72
N PRO A 365 -10.28 -3.43 -12.46
CA PRO A 365 -11.68 -3.67 -12.76
C PRO A 365 -11.83 -4.80 -13.78
N THR A 366 -12.92 -5.56 -13.67
CA THR A 366 -13.39 -6.42 -14.75
C THR A 366 -13.99 -5.58 -15.89
N ILE A 367 -14.15 -6.18 -17.06
CA ILE A 367 -14.81 -5.53 -18.21
C ILE A 367 -16.21 -5.03 -17.83
N ASN A 368 -16.96 -5.80 -17.04
CA ASN A 368 -18.30 -5.41 -16.60
C ASN A 368 -18.27 -4.22 -15.63
N GLU A 369 -17.36 -4.25 -14.63
CA GLU A 369 -17.18 -3.13 -13.69
C GLU A 369 -16.78 -1.84 -14.43
N GLN A 370 -15.92 -1.94 -15.45
CA GLN A 370 -15.53 -0.80 -16.27
C GLN A 370 -16.71 -0.22 -17.07
N GLN A 371 -17.52 -1.08 -17.68
CA GLN A 371 -18.73 -0.65 -18.39
C GLN A 371 -19.77 -0.04 -17.44
N GLN A 372 -19.92 -0.60 -16.24
CA GLN A 372 -20.78 -0.04 -15.21
C GLN A 372 -20.31 1.35 -14.79
N LEU A 373 -19.01 1.54 -14.54
CA LEU A 373 -18.45 2.85 -14.20
C LEU A 373 -18.76 3.93 -15.24
N MET A 374 -18.63 3.61 -16.54
CA MET A 374 -18.99 4.51 -17.63
C MET A 374 -20.49 4.85 -17.65
N LYS A 375 -21.36 3.89 -17.27
CA LYS A 375 -22.81 4.16 -17.11
C LYS A 375 -23.07 5.07 -15.92
N LEU A 376 -22.39 4.86 -14.79
CA LEU A 376 -22.51 5.73 -13.61
C LEU A 376 -22.07 7.16 -13.92
N GLU A 377 -20.97 7.33 -14.67
CA GLU A 377 -20.48 8.63 -15.16
C GLU A 377 -21.54 9.34 -15.99
N LYS A 378 -22.14 8.64 -16.97
CA LYS A 378 -23.19 9.21 -17.81
C LYS A 378 -24.39 9.71 -16.99
N ILE A 379 -24.89 8.89 -16.07
CA ILE A 379 -26.01 9.26 -15.20
C ILE A 379 -25.63 10.44 -14.29
N TYR A 380 -24.41 10.44 -13.75
CA TYR A 380 -23.90 11.52 -12.91
C TYR A 380 -23.90 12.84 -13.69
N ASN A 381 -23.34 12.86 -14.90
CA ASN A 381 -23.28 14.05 -15.76
C ASN A 381 -24.67 14.55 -16.19
N GLU A 382 -25.63 13.65 -16.43
CA GLU A 382 -27.03 14.02 -16.75
C GLU A 382 -27.77 14.63 -15.54
N MET A 383 -27.44 14.19 -14.32
CA MET A 383 -28.12 14.61 -13.09
C MET A 383 -27.43 15.76 -12.35
N SER A 384 -26.12 15.94 -12.53
CA SER A 384 -25.35 16.99 -11.85
C SER A 384 -25.59 18.35 -12.53
N LEU A 385 -26.35 19.23 -11.88
CA LEU A 385 -26.52 20.64 -12.29
C LEU A 385 -25.24 21.49 -12.11
N TYR A 386 -24.18 20.93 -11.51
CA TYR A 386 -22.94 21.61 -11.18
C TYR A 386 -21.72 20.93 -11.82
N HIS A 387 -20.99 21.69 -12.63
CA HIS A 387 -19.68 21.33 -13.16
C HIS A 387 -18.63 21.61 -12.08
N SER A 388 -18.44 20.70 -11.12
CA SER A 388 -17.23 20.76 -10.30
C SER A 388 -16.04 20.41 -11.20
N GLY A 389 -15.12 21.36 -11.37
CA GLY A 389 -14.08 21.40 -12.42
C GLY A 389 -13.00 20.31 -12.42
N GLU A 390 -13.18 19.22 -11.68
CA GLU A 390 -12.35 18.02 -11.78
C GLU A 390 -13.24 16.81 -12.11
N ASN A 391 -13.04 16.23 -13.29
CA ASN A 391 -13.78 15.04 -13.68
C ASN A 391 -13.20 13.82 -12.93
N ILE A 392 -13.73 13.56 -11.72
CA ILE A 392 -13.39 12.40 -10.87
C ILE A 392 -13.42 11.09 -11.69
N PHE A 393 -14.41 10.95 -12.58
CA PHE A 393 -14.54 9.76 -13.41
C PHE A 393 -13.39 9.64 -14.42
N GLU A 394 -12.98 10.73 -15.07
CA GLU A 394 -11.83 10.73 -15.97
C GLU A 394 -10.54 10.31 -15.26
N TYR A 395 -10.27 10.86 -14.08
CA TYR A 395 -9.12 10.48 -13.27
C TYR A 395 -9.14 8.97 -12.95
N ILE A 396 -10.27 8.46 -12.45
CA ILE A 396 -10.41 7.06 -12.06
C ILE A 396 -10.35 6.13 -13.28
N LEU A 397 -10.95 6.50 -14.40
CA LEU A 397 -10.88 5.74 -15.66
C LEU A 397 -9.44 5.66 -16.18
N ASN A 398 -8.66 6.74 -16.08
CA ASN A 398 -7.24 6.75 -16.45
C ASN A 398 -6.41 5.87 -15.51
N MET A 399 -6.65 5.94 -14.20
CA MET A 399 -6.00 5.05 -13.22
C MET A 399 -6.32 3.58 -13.48
N ASN A 400 -7.58 3.25 -13.81
CA ASN A 400 -7.99 1.90 -14.17
C ASN A 400 -7.27 1.39 -15.41
N LYS A 401 -7.13 2.21 -16.46
CA LYS A 401 -6.36 1.85 -17.67
C LYS A 401 -4.91 1.52 -17.32
N ILE A 402 -4.27 2.34 -16.48
CA ILE A 402 -2.90 2.12 -16.02
C ILE A 402 -2.78 0.80 -15.25
N ASN A 403 -3.71 0.53 -14.33
CA ASN A 403 -3.69 -0.67 -13.50
C ASN A 403 -3.96 -1.96 -14.30
N ILE A 404 -4.91 -1.93 -15.25
CA ILE A 404 -5.17 -3.03 -16.18
C ILE A 404 -3.90 -3.37 -16.95
N LYS A 405 -3.31 -2.37 -17.61
CA LYS A 405 -2.09 -2.53 -18.40
C LYS A 405 -0.94 -3.06 -17.55
N TRP A 406 -0.77 -2.52 -16.34
CA TRP A 406 0.29 -2.97 -15.43
C TRP A 406 0.12 -4.45 -15.06
N VAL A 407 -1.10 -4.91 -14.76
CA VAL A 407 -1.35 -6.32 -14.46
C VAL A 407 -1.15 -7.20 -15.69
N GLU A 408 -1.66 -6.82 -16.86
CA GLU A 408 -1.46 -7.58 -18.10
C GLU A 408 0.02 -7.83 -18.40
N GLU A 409 0.86 -6.83 -18.16
CA GLU A 409 2.30 -6.89 -18.46
C GLU A 409 3.11 -7.65 -17.39
N HIS A 410 2.74 -7.56 -16.11
CA HIS A 410 3.58 -8.06 -15.01
C HIS A 410 3.06 -9.34 -14.35
N LYS A 411 1.78 -9.70 -14.56
CA LYS A 411 1.13 -10.82 -13.83
C LYS A 411 1.92 -12.12 -13.92
N GLN A 412 2.36 -12.51 -15.12
CA GLN A 412 3.10 -13.76 -15.32
C GLN A 412 4.45 -13.74 -14.60
N THR A 413 5.23 -12.68 -14.78
CA THR A 413 6.55 -12.50 -14.16
C THR A 413 6.45 -12.50 -12.63
N VAL A 414 5.48 -11.78 -12.06
CA VAL A 414 5.22 -11.73 -10.61
C VAL A 414 4.82 -13.11 -10.09
N SER A 415 3.94 -13.83 -10.79
CA SER A 415 3.53 -15.18 -10.41
C SER A 415 4.71 -16.16 -10.37
N GLN A 416 5.53 -16.17 -11.43
CA GLN A 416 6.72 -17.01 -11.53
C GLN A 416 7.77 -16.65 -10.48
N TRP A 417 7.90 -15.38 -10.14
CA TRP A 417 8.79 -14.96 -9.06
C TRP A 417 8.34 -15.54 -7.72
N PHE A 418 7.07 -15.37 -7.33
CA PHE A 418 6.57 -15.94 -6.07
C PHE A 418 6.69 -17.47 -6.01
N GLN A 419 6.39 -18.17 -7.11
CA GLN A 419 6.54 -19.62 -7.19
C GLN A 419 8.00 -20.09 -6.94
N ARG A 420 8.97 -19.37 -7.52
CA ARG A 420 10.40 -19.68 -7.33
C ARG A 420 10.82 -19.49 -5.87
N GLU A 421 10.42 -18.39 -5.23
CA GLU A 421 10.82 -18.06 -3.86
C GLU A 421 10.21 -18.99 -2.80
N ILE A 422 9.01 -19.51 -3.06
CA ILE A 422 8.39 -20.55 -2.22
C ILE A 422 9.19 -21.86 -2.35
N SER A 423 9.44 -22.29 -3.58
CA SER A 423 10.11 -23.58 -3.87
C SER A 423 11.55 -23.67 -3.35
N GLN A 424 12.24 -22.54 -3.24
CA GLN A 424 13.59 -22.47 -2.67
C GLN A 424 13.57 -22.51 -1.13
N GLY A 425 12.45 -22.11 -0.50
CA GLY A 425 12.28 -22.14 0.95
C GLY A 425 12.12 -23.54 1.55
N ASP A 426 11.57 -24.49 0.78
CA ASP A 426 11.34 -25.87 1.24
C ASP A 426 12.60 -26.76 1.19
N LYS A 427 13.74 -26.21 0.74
CA LYS A 427 15.01 -26.95 0.57
C LYS A 427 16.07 -26.66 1.65
N VAL A 428 15.72 -25.97 2.73
CA VAL A 428 16.65 -25.61 3.84
C VAL A 428 16.19 -26.21 5.15
#